data_AF-A0A5B6TBT4-F1
#
_entry.id   AF-A0A5B6TBT4-F1
#
_cell.length_a   1.000
_cell.length_b   1.000
_cell.length_c   1.000
_cell.angle_alpha   90.00
_cell.angle_beta   90.00
_cell.angle_gamma   90.00
#
_symmetry.space_group_name_H-M   'P 1'
#
loop_
_entity.id
_entity.type
_entity.pdbx_description
1 polymer ?
#
loop_
_entity_poly.entity_id
_entity_poly.type
_entity_poly.pdbx_seq_one_letter_code
_entity_poly.pdbx_strand_id
1 'polypeptide(L)'
;MFDQIVGLVKQQLGNNPQVAAAIPPGKEDAVHNEVAHQVTTGLASQLVTQGGIGGLLSMLQGGGTTAGNPVIASITHNVVSSLGSKFGLPPAATTAIAAALPGLLQKFTHKANDPNDHSITPSSITESLTGMLGKGGLGGLGNLGGLGGLFK
;
A
#
# COMPACT_ATOMS: atom_id res chain seq x y z
N MET A 1 1.65 -7.14 -9.03
CA MET A 1 1.81 -5.79 -8.43
C MET A 1 2.45 -5.84 -7.04
N PHE A 2 1.97 -6.66 -6.10
CA PHE A 2 2.49 -6.68 -4.72
C PHE A 2 4.01 -6.80 -4.62
N ASP A 3 4.63 -7.69 -5.39
CA ASP A 3 6.10 -7.84 -5.41
C ASP A 3 6.84 -6.56 -5.81
N GLN A 4 6.24 -5.72 -6.66
CA GLN A 4 6.82 -4.43 -7.03
C GLN A 4 6.80 -3.46 -5.85
N ILE A 5 5.72 -3.47 -5.06
CA ILE A 5 5.64 -2.67 -3.81
C ILE A 5 6.68 -3.18 -2.82
N VAL A 6 6.82 -4.50 -2.66
CA VAL A 6 7.88 -5.10 -1.82
C VAL A 6 9.26 -4.63 -2.31
N GLY A 7 9.53 -4.63 -3.62
CA GLY A 7 10.75 -4.10 -4.20
C GLY A 7 11.00 -2.62 -3.85
N LEU A 8 9.97 -1.79 -3.94
CA LEU A 8 10.04 -0.37 -3.54
C LEU A 8 10.30 -0.21 -2.04
N VAL A 9 9.68 -1.03 -1.19
CA VAL A 9 9.92 -1.06 0.26
C VAL A 9 11.38 -1.44 0.53
N LYS A 10 11.88 -2.53 -0.06
CA LYS A 10 13.26 -2.99 0.11
C LYS A 10 14.25 -1.89 -0.31
N GLN A 11 13.98 -1.20 -1.42
CA GLN A 11 14.81 -0.09 -1.88
C GLN A 11 14.74 1.14 -0.96
N GLN A 12 13.59 1.46 -0.37
CA GLN A 12 13.47 2.62 0.51
C GLN A 12 14.01 2.36 1.91
N LEU A 13 13.74 1.18 2.47
CA LEU A 13 14.18 0.81 3.81
C LEU A 13 15.62 0.33 3.85
N GLY A 14 16.09 -0.36 2.80
CA GLY A 14 17.49 -0.77 2.66
C GLY A 14 18.46 0.42 2.59
N ASN A 15 17.99 1.59 2.17
CA ASN A 15 18.77 2.82 2.17
C ASN A 15 18.85 3.49 3.55
N ASN A 16 18.16 2.95 4.57
CA ASN A 16 18.15 3.50 5.92
C ASN A 16 18.82 2.54 6.92
N PRO A 17 20.07 2.81 7.34
CA PRO A 17 20.81 1.94 8.25
C PRO A 17 20.17 1.84 9.65
N GLN A 18 19.40 2.84 10.08
CA GLN A 18 18.69 2.81 11.36
C GLN A 18 17.51 1.83 11.31
N VAL A 19 16.82 1.76 10.17
CA VAL A 19 15.75 0.78 9.95
C VAL A 19 16.35 -0.62 9.88
N ALA A 20 17.40 -0.82 9.09
CA ALA A 20 18.07 -2.11 8.96
C ALA A 20 18.58 -2.64 10.32
N ALA A 21 19.17 -1.78 11.16
CA ALA A 21 19.69 -2.17 12.47
C ALA A 21 18.59 -2.50 13.50
N ALA A 22 17.38 -1.98 13.32
CA ALA A 22 16.28 -2.21 14.25
C ALA A 22 15.44 -3.44 13.91
N ILE A 23 15.57 -3.98 12.70
CA ILE A 23 14.85 -5.18 12.28
C ILE A 23 15.51 -6.40 12.93
N PRO A 24 14.74 -7.28 13.60
CA PRO A 24 15.28 -8.51 14.17
C PRO A 24 15.89 -9.41 13.09
N PRO A 25 17.02 -10.09 13.37
CA PRO A 25 17.66 -10.99 12.41
C PRO A 25 16.69 -12.07 11.90
N GLY A 26 16.63 -12.24 10.57
CA GLY A 26 15.74 -13.22 9.92
C GLY A 26 14.28 -12.77 9.81
N LYS A 27 13.96 -11.52 10.16
CA LYS A 27 12.62 -10.92 10.01
C LYS A 27 12.57 -9.83 8.93
N GLU A 28 13.66 -9.59 8.20
CA GLU A 28 13.78 -8.55 7.19
C GLU A 28 12.71 -8.69 6.11
N ASP A 29 12.60 -9.87 5.49
CA ASP A 29 11.58 -10.11 4.47
C ASP A 29 10.16 -10.04 5.04
N ALA A 30 9.95 -10.47 6.29
CA ALA A 30 8.63 -10.38 6.94
C ALA A 30 8.22 -8.92 7.21
N VAL A 31 9.16 -8.09 7.68
CA VAL A 31 8.95 -6.65 7.88
C VAL A 31 8.68 -5.96 6.55
N HIS A 32 9.48 -6.23 5.52
CA HIS A 32 9.28 -5.64 4.19
C HIS A 32 7.92 -6.02 3.59
N ASN A 33 7.54 -7.30 3.69
CA ASN A 33 6.24 -7.78 3.25
C ASN A 33 5.09 -7.17 4.04
N GLU A 34 5.23 -7.00 5.36
CA GLU A 34 4.20 -6.35 6.17
C GLU A 34 4.02 -4.88 5.78
N VAL A 35 5.11 -4.13 5.60
CA VAL A 35 5.04 -2.74 5.13
C VAL A 35 4.32 -2.69 3.77
N ALA A 36 4.72 -3.54 2.83
CA ALA A 36 4.08 -3.60 1.52
C ALA A 36 2.59 -3.97 1.63
N HIS A 37 2.24 -4.89 2.53
CA HIS A 37 0.87 -5.32 2.78
C HIS A 37 0.00 -4.19 3.34
N GLN A 38 0.51 -3.47 4.35
CA GLN A 38 -0.19 -2.35 4.96
C GLN A 38 -0.33 -1.17 3.98
N VAL A 39 0.71 -0.89 3.19
CA VAL A 39 0.65 0.10 2.10
C VAL A 39 -0.42 -0.29 1.07
N THR A 40 -0.41 -1.54 0.61
CA THR A 40 -1.38 -2.04 -0.38
C THR A 40 -2.80 -1.96 0.17
N THR A 41 -3.01 -2.39 1.42
CA THR A 41 -4.31 -2.35 2.11
C THR A 41 -4.81 -0.92 2.28
N GLY A 42 -3.95 0.00 2.71
CA GLY A 42 -4.30 1.40 2.82
C GLY A 42 -4.63 2.03 1.46
N LEU A 43 -3.89 1.71 0.40
CA LEU A 43 -4.21 2.14 -0.97
C LEU A 43 -5.56 1.59 -1.45
N ALA A 44 -5.88 0.32 -1.15
CA ALA A 44 -7.17 -0.27 -1.51
C ALA A 44 -8.33 0.40 -0.79
N SER A 45 -8.20 0.68 0.50
CA SER A 45 -9.21 1.43 1.25
C SER A 45 -9.43 2.82 0.64
N GLN A 46 -8.35 3.49 0.26
CA GLN A 46 -8.42 4.82 -0.34
C GLN A 46 -8.93 4.80 -1.79
N LEU A 47 -8.72 3.72 -2.54
CA LEU A 47 -9.30 3.56 -3.88
C LEU A 47 -10.83 3.74 -3.84
N VAL A 48 -11.48 3.15 -2.83
CA VAL A 48 -12.93 3.29 -2.64
C VAL A 48 -13.29 4.71 -2.22
N THR A 49 -12.55 5.28 -1.26
CA THR A 49 -12.80 6.62 -0.73
C THR A 49 -12.61 7.73 -1.77
N GLN A 50 -11.62 7.59 -2.66
CA GLN A 50 -11.27 8.59 -3.67
C GLN A 50 -12.03 8.41 -5.00
N GLY A 51 -13.00 7.48 -5.07
CA GLY A 51 -13.82 7.28 -6.27
C GLY A 51 -13.09 6.60 -7.43
N GLY A 52 -12.07 5.78 -7.13
CA GLY A 52 -11.31 4.99 -8.10
C GLY A 52 -9.85 5.43 -8.24
N ILE A 53 -9.16 4.82 -9.21
CA ILE A 53 -7.71 4.95 -9.38
C ILE A 53 -7.29 6.36 -9.79
N GLY A 54 -8.08 7.06 -10.59
CA GLY A 54 -7.79 8.43 -11.02
C GLY A 54 -7.73 9.38 -9.82
N GLY A 55 -8.76 9.37 -8.97
CA GLY A 55 -8.80 10.19 -7.75
C GLY A 55 -7.67 9.84 -6.77
N LEU A 56 -7.39 8.54 -6.59
CA LEU A 56 -6.28 8.08 -5.76
C LEU A 56 -4.93 8.61 -6.27
N LEU A 57 -4.61 8.44 -7.56
CA LEU A 57 -3.35 8.90 -8.14
C LEU A 57 -3.23 10.42 -8.12
N SER A 58 -4.31 11.16 -8.40
CA SER A 58 -4.32 12.62 -8.26
C SER A 58 -4.03 13.06 -6.83
N MET A 59 -4.60 12.37 -5.84
CA MET A 59 -4.34 12.65 -4.44
C MET A 59 -2.90 12.36 -4.04
N LEU A 60 -2.31 11.24 -4.50
CA LEU A 60 -0.91 10.92 -4.24
C LEU A 60 0.07 11.87 -4.97
N GLN A 61 -0.25 12.30 -6.20
CA GLN A 61 0.56 13.30 -6.93
C GLN A 61 0.50 14.69 -6.28
N GLY A 62 -0.68 15.13 -5.84
CA GLY A 62 -0.89 16.45 -5.26
C GLY A 62 -0.30 16.61 -3.86
N GLY A 63 0.00 15.50 -3.16
CA GLY A 63 0.50 15.51 -1.79
C GLY A 63 1.99 15.16 -1.70
N GLY A 64 2.87 16.15 -1.92
CA GLY A 64 4.33 15.98 -1.88
C GLY A 64 4.93 15.59 -0.52
N THR A 65 4.14 15.56 0.58
CA THR A 65 4.59 15.17 1.93
C THR A 65 3.47 14.51 2.76
N THR A 66 3.83 13.72 3.76
CA THR A 66 2.89 13.10 4.73
C THR A 66 2.00 14.12 5.44
N ALA A 67 2.49 15.33 5.71
CA ALA A 67 1.75 16.37 6.42
C ALA A 67 0.65 17.03 5.57
N GLY A 68 0.77 16.99 4.24
CA GLY A 68 -0.21 17.58 3.32
C GLY A 68 -1.23 16.60 2.77
N ASN A 69 -1.12 15.30 3.08
CA ASN A 69 -1.92 14.26 2.44
C ASN A 69 -2.54 13.28 3.46
N PRO A 70 -3.86 13.35 3.71
CA PRO A 70 -4.54 12.43 4.63
C PRO A 70 -4.40 10.95 4.22
N VAL A 71 -4.29 10.64 2.92
CA VAL A 71 -4.08 9.28 2.43
C VAL A 71 -2.74 8.74 2.92
N ILE A 72 -1.67 9.53 2.73
CA ILE A 72 -0.32 9.14 3.17
C ILE A 72 -0.29 9.00 4.69
N ALA A 73 -0.90 9.94 5.42
CA ALA A 73 -0.96 9.89 6.89
C ALA A 73 -1.66 8.62 7.40
N SER A 74 -2.81 8.24 6.83
CA SER A 74 -3.52 7.02 7.20
C SER A 74 -2.70 5.75 6.90
N ILE A 75 -2.07 5.67 5.72
CA ILE A 75 -1.21 4.54 5.36
C ILE A 75 -0.03 4.45 6.34
N THR A 76 0.61 5.58 6.63
CA THR A 76 1.72 5.67 7.58
C THR A 76 1.33 5.18 8.96
N HIS A 77 0.16 5.60 9.46
CA HIS A 77 -0.34 5.15 10.76
C HIS A 77 -0.50 3.62 10.80
N ASN A 78 -1.12 3.03 9.78
CA ASN A 78 -1.33 1.57 9.70
C ASN A 78 -0.01 0.80 9.65
N VAL A 79 0.96 1.28 8.86
CA VAL A 79 2.31 0.68 8.79
C VAL A 79 2.99 0.72 10.15
N VAL A 80 3.07 1.91 10.77
CA VAL A 80 3.73 2.08 12.08
C VAL A 80 3.07 1.22 13.16
N SER A 81 1.73 1.21 13.19
CA SER A 81 0.96 0.40 14.13
C SER A 81 1.25 -1.09 13.95
N SER A 82 1.16 -1.60 12.72
CA SER A 82 1.40 -3.03 12.45
C SER A 82 2.84 -3.43 12.77
N LEU A 83 3.82 -2.60 12.43
CA LEU A 83 5.22 -2.88 12.70
C LEU A 83 5.57 -2.88 14.19
N GLY A 84 5.06 -1.88 14.93
CA GLY A 84 5.23 -1.84 16.38
C GLY A 84 4.56 -3.04 17.05
N SER A 85 3.32 -3.37 16.67
CA SER A 85 2.55 -4.44 17.32
C SER A 85 2.96 -5.85 16.91
N LYS A 86 3.25 -6.12 15.62
CA LYS A 86 3.60 -7.47 15.13
C LYS A 86 5.07 -7.82 15.32
N PHE A 87 5.96 -6.85 15.10
CA PHE A 87 7.41 -7.10 15.09
C PHE A 87 8.12 -6.53 16.31
N GLY A 88 7.41 -5.78 17.16
CA GLY A 88 8.02 -5.14 18.34
C GLY A 88 9.06 -4.09 17.97
N LEU A 89 8.95 -3.49 16.77
CA LEU A 89 9.92 -2.51 16.29
C LEU A 89 9.93 -1.26 17.19
N PRO A 90 11.11 -0.73 17.53
CA PRO A 90 11.20 0.44 18.39
C PRO A 90 10.64 1.70 17.69
N PRO A 91 10.14 2.70 18.44
CA PRO A 91 9.55 3.91 17.88
C PRO A 91 10.47 4.66 16.90
N ALA A 92 11.79 4.62 17.14
CA ALA A 92 12.76 5.23 16.23
C ALA A 92 12.75 4.57 14.83
N ALA A 93 12.67 3.24 14.78
CA ALA A 93 12.63 2.49 13.53
C ALA A 93 11.31 2.68 12.78
N THR A 94 10.18 2.62 13.51
CA THR A 94 8.87 2.85 12.90
C THR A 94 8.74 4.28 12.40
N THR A 95 9.32 5.27 13.09
CA THR A 95 9.39 6.67 12.62
C THR A 95 10.25 6.81 11.37
N ALA A 96 11.39 6.13 11.31
CA ALA A 96 12.24 6.14 10.12
C ALA A 96 11.54 5.49 8.89
N ILE A 97 10.80 4.41 9.10
CA ILE A 97 9.96 3.78 8.06
C ILE A 97 8.83 4.74 7.63
N ALA A 98 8.16 5.38 8.58
CA ALA A 98 7.13 6.39 8.32
C ALA A 98 7.64 7.56 7.48
N ALA A 99 8.88 8.00 7.72
CA ALA A 99 9.53 9.06 6.95
C ALA A 99 9.88 8.62 5.52
N ALA A 100 10.16 7.33 5.30
CA ALA A 100 10.45 6.78 3.98
C ALA A 100 9.18 6.52 3.13
N LEU A 101 8.03 6.36 3.78
CA LEU A 101 6.75 6.08 3.13
C LEU A 101 6.32 7.10 2.07
N PRO A 102 6.36 8.44 2.30
CA PRO A 102 6.05 9.39 1.24
C PRO A 102 6.94 9.20 0.01
N GLY A 103 8.25 8.96 0.18
CA GLY A 103 9.16 8.68 -0.94
C GLY A 103 8.81 7.40 -1.70
N LEU A 104 8.36 6.36 -0.99
CA LEU A 104 7.85 5.13 -1.58
C LEU A 104 6.59 5.36 -2.41
N LEU A 105 5.62 6.08 -1.86
CA LEU A 105 4.34 6.37 -2.52
C LEU A 105 4.52 7.31 -3.73
N GLN A 106 5.47 8.24 -3.66
CA GLN A 106 5.87 9.06 -4.82
C GLN A 106 6.45 8.19 -5.94
N LYS A 107 7.36 7.25 -5.62
CA LYS A 107 7.90 6.29 -6.62
C LYS A 107 6.80 5.41 -7.19
N PHE A 108 5.90 4.91 -6.36
CA PHE A 108 4.74 4.12 -6.80
C PHE A 108 3.89 4.90 -7.79
N THR A 109 3.57 6.16 -7.47
CA THR A 109 2.74 7.03 -8.30
C THR A 109 3.46 7.40 -9.59
N HIS A 110 4.77 7.65 -9.55
CA HIS A 110 5.56 7.88 -10.74
C HIS A 110 5.51 6.68 -11.70
N LYS A 111 5.73 5.46 -11.19
CA LYS A 111 5.62 4.22 -11.98
C LYS A 111 4.21 4.05 -12.56
N ALA A 112 3.18 4.29 -11.76
CA ALA A 112 1.78 4.23 -12.19
C ALA A 112 1.43 5.18 -13.35
N ASN A 113 2.19 6.25 -13.53
CA ASN A 113 1.97 7.25 -14.58
C ASN A 113 3.05 7.22 -15.68
N ASP A 114 4.02 6.31 -15.59
CA ASP A 114 5.08 6.19 -16.59
C ASP A 114 4.62 5.28 -17.74
N PRO A 115 4.45 5.81 -18.96
CA PRO A 115 4.05 5.00 -20.11
C PRO A 115 5.08 3.94 -20.51
N ASN A 116 6.33 4.06 -20.04
CA ASN A 116 7.42 3.12 -20.31
C ASN A 116 7.61 2.08 -19.20
N ASP A 117 6.89 2.19 -18.07
CA ASP A 117 6.96 1.24 -16.96
C ASP A 117 5.66 0.42 -16.85
N HIS A 118 5.71 -0.83 -17.31
CA HIS A 118 4.56 -1.74 -17.25
C HIS A 118 4.45 -2.51 -15.92
N SER A 119 5.34 -2.23 -14.95
CA SER A 119 5.39 -2.96 -13.67
C SER A 119 4.26 -2.56 -12.73
N ILE A 120 3.87 -1.28 -12.76
CA ILE A 120 2.78 -0.71 -11.97
C ILE A 120 2.01 0.20 -12.92
N THR A 121 0.85 -0.26 -13.40
CA THR A 121 -0.06 0.50 -14.26
C THR A 121 -1.39 0.77 -13.56
N PRO A 122 -2.16 1.80 -13.93
CA PRO A 122 -3.47 2.08 -13.32
C PRO A 122 -4.42 0.88 -13.38
N SER A 123 -4.39 0.10 -14.48
CA SER A 123 -5.13 -1.14 -14.65
C SER A 123 -4.69 -2.21 -13.65
N SER A 124 -3.38 -2.46 -13.55
CA SER A 124 -2.83 -3.46 -12.61
C SER A 124 -3.10 -3.10 -11.14
N ILE A 125 -3.10 -1.81 -10.80
CA ILE A 125 -3.46 -1.32 -9.47
C ILE A 125 -4.92 -1.60 -9.21
N THR A 126 -5.80 -1.20 -10.14
CA THR A 126 -7.24 -1.41 -10.00
C THR A 126 -7.54 -2.89 -9.82
N GLU A 127 -7.02 -3.78 -10.67
CA GLU A 127 -7.20 -5.23 -10.53
C GLU A 127 -6.67 -5.78 -9.20
N SER A 128 -5.47 -5.37 -8.79
CA SER A 128 -4.85 -5.87 -7.55
C SER A 128 -5.60 -5.41 -6.30
N LEU A 129 -5.97 -4.13 -6.25
CA LEU A 129 -6.63 -3.52 -5.09
C LEU A 129 -8.10 -3.94 -5.01
N THR A 130 -8.83 -3.94 -6.14
CA THR A 130 -10.23 -4.41 -6.18
C THR A 130 -10.31 -5.92 -5.91
N GLY A 131 -9.37 -6.72 -6.42
CA GLY A 131 -9.27 -8.14 -6.12
C GLY A 131 -9.05 -8.39 -4.62
N MET A 132 -8.28 -7.55 -3.94
CA MET A 132 -8.05 -7.64 -2.50
C MET A 132 -9.28 -7.25 -1.67
N LEU A 133 -10.00 -6.20 -2.08
CA LEU A 133 -11.30 -5.86 -1.50
C LEU A 133 -12.29 -7.01 -1.72
N GLY A 134 -12.36 -7.56 -2.94
CA GLY A 134 -13.21 -8.69 -3.28
C GLY A 134 -12.96 -9.94 -2.44
N LYS A 135 -11.71 -10.18 -2.01
CA LYS A 135 -11.29 -11.38 -1.28
C LYS A 135 -11.36 -11.24 0.26
N GLY A 136 -11.57 -10.04 0.81
CA GLY A 136 -11.54 -9.81 2.27
C GLY A 136 -12.46 -8.71 2.82
N GLY A 137 -13.12 -7.91 1.99
CA GLY A 137 -13.98 -6.82 2.43
C GLY A 137 -14.93 -6.37 1.32
N LEU A 138 -16.20 -6.75 1.47
CA LEU A 138 -17.35 -6.34 0.63
C LEU A 138 -17.55 -7.10 -0.70
N GLY A 139 -16.68 -8.07 -1.06
CA GLY A 139 -16.83 -8.89 -2.27
C GLY A 139 -17.84 -10.04 -2.22
N GLY A 140 -18.47 -10.30 -1.08
CA GLY A 140 -19.57 -11.28 -0.97
C GLY A 140 -20.83 -10.91 -1.75
N LEU A 141 -20.90 -9.70 -2.33
CA LEU A 141 -22.03 -9.25 -3.15
C LEU A 141 -21.88 -9.64 -4.63
N GLY A 142 -20.76 -10.25 -5.03
CA GLY A 142 -20.59 -10.84 -6.36
C GLY A 142 -21.44 -12.08 -6.64
N ASN A 143 -22.17 -12.60 -5.63
CA ASN A 143 -23.11 -13.71 -5.81
C ASN A 143 -24.59 -13.26 -5.91
N LEU A 144 -24.88 -11.95 -5.99
CA LEU A 144 -26.25 -11.47 -6.21
C LEU A 144 -26.69 -11.51 -7.69
N GLY A 145 -25.79 -11.90 -8.60
CA GLY A 145 -26.12 -12.17 -10.02
C GLY A 145 -26.83 -13.51 -10.27
N GLY A 146 -27.07 -14.32 -9.23
CA GLY A 146 -27.71 -15.64 -9.36
C GLY A 146 -29.24 -15.68 -9.32
N LEU A 147 -29.94 -14.56 -9.11
CA LEU A 147 -31.41 -14.51 -8.97
C LEU A 147 -32.17 -14.36 -10.31
N GLY A 148 -31.54 -14.71 -11.44
CA GLY A 148 -32.15 -14.67 -12.78
C GLY A 148 -32.93 -15.94 -13.20
N GLY A 149 -33.14 -16.91 -12.31
CA GLY A 149 -33.60 -18.25 -12.70
C GLY A 149 -34.84 -18.85 -12.02
N LEU A 150 -35.59 -18.11 -11.19
CA LEU A 150 -36.65 -18.71 -10.35
C LEU A 150 -38.09 -18.30 -10.64
N PHE A 151 -38.37 -17.66 -11.79
CA PHE A 151 -39.74 -17.51 -12.27
C PHE A 151 -39.89 -18.26 -13.59
N LYS A 152 -40.26 -19.54 -13.45
CA LYS A 152 -40.98 -20.32 -14.48
C LYS A 152 -42.48 -20.16 -14.26
#